data_AF-A0A0C2C627-F1
#
_entry.id   AF-A0A0C2C627-F1
#
_cell.length_a   1.000
_cell.length_b   1.000
_cell.length_c   1.000
_cell.angle_alpha   90.00
_cell.angle_beta   90.00
_cell.angle_gamma   90.00
#
_symmetry.space_group_name_H-M   'P 1'
#
loop_
_entity.id
_entity.type
_entity.pdbx_description
1 polymer ?
#
loop_
_entity_poly.entity_id
_entity_poly.type
_entity_poly.pdbx_seq_one_letter_code
_entity_poly.pdbx_strand_id
1 'polypeptide(L)'
;MMKIAQMRNDAHGHYQTALYLGDIEERIKVLKGVGQTSLAYLTAATHGYEEEAAALKSELESKGQPIPPIDPNARLLVPPPPVCK
;
A
#
# COMPACT_ATOMS: atom_id res chain seq x y z
N MET A 1 8.57 -15.50 4.12
CA MET A 1 9.18 -14.31 3.49
C MET A 1 8.80 -13.03 4.21
N MET A 2 7.51 -12.75 4.43
CA MET A 2 7.03 -11.49 5.05
C MET A 2 7.65 -11.17 6.42
N LYS A 3 7.58 -12.11 7.38
CA LYS A 3 8.16 -11.96 8.73
C LYS A 3 9.68 -11.77 8.72
N ILE A 4 10.37 -12.41 7.76
CA ILE A 4 11.81 -12.30 7.58
C ILE A 4 12.18 -10.93 7.00
N ALA A 5 11.40 -10.42 6.04
CA ALA A 5 11.58 -9.09 5.48
C ALA A 5 11.36 -7.99 6.51
N GLN A 6 10.36 -8.15 7.40
CA GLN A 6 10.16 -7.24 8.54
C GLN A 6 11.36 -7.23 9.49
N MET A 7 11.90 -8.41 9.85
CA MET A 7 13.09 -8.50 10.71
C MET A 7 14.35 -7.92 10.06
N ARG A 8 14.45 -8.03 8.73
CA ARG A 8 15.59 -7.52 7.95
C ARG A 8 15.44 -6.04 7.57
N ASN A 9 14.34 -5.40 7.94
CA ASN A 9 14.00 -4.03 7.55
C ASN A 9 14.00 -3.84 6.01
N ASP A 10 13.66 -4.90 5.29
CA ASP A 10 13.62 -4.93 3.83
C ASP A 10 12.23 -4.53 3.34
N ALA A 11 12.03 -3.22 3.18
CA ALA A 11 10.74 -2.66 2.76
C ALA A 11 10.30 -3.15 1.37
N HIS A 12 11.25 -3.35 0.46
CA HIS A 12 10.95 -3.80 -0.90
C HIS A 12 10.45 -5.24 -0.91
N GLY A 13 11.17 -6.15 -0.25
CA GLY A 13 10.77 -7.55 -0.13
C GLY A 13 9.46 -7.72 0.64
N HIS A 14 9.21 -6.87 1.63
CA HIS A 14 7.95 -6.85 2.36
C HIS A 14 6.79 -6.41 1.45
N TYR A 15 6.93 -5.30 0.73
CA TYR A 15 5.93 -4.80 -0.21
C TYR A 15 5.63 -5.81 -1.32
N GLN A 16 6.66 -6.41 -1.92
CA GLN A 16 6.52 -7.40 -2.98
C GLN A 16 5.78 -8.65 -2.48
N THR A 17 6.05 -9.09 -1.24
CA THR A 17 5.32 -10.23 -0.64
C THR A 17 3.84 -9.88 -0.42
N ALA A 18 3.54 -8.68 0.10
CA ALA A 18 2.17 -8.22 0.29
C ALA A 18 1.41 -8.09 -1.04
N LEU A 19 2.09 -7.62 -2.10
CA LEU A 19 1.54 -7.54 -3.45
C LEU A 19 1.17 -8.93 -4.01
N TYR A 20 2.03 -9.93 -3.80
CA TYR A 20 1.74 -11.30 -4.24
C TYR A 20 0.61 -11.96 -3.46
N LEU A 21 0.44 -11.63 -2.18
CA LEU A 21 -0.68 -12.12 -1.37
C LEU A 21 -1.99 -11.36 -1.65
N GLY A 22 -1.92 -10.16 -2.24
CA GLY A 22 -3.06 -9.27 -2.37
C GLY A 22 -3.46 -8.58 -1.06
N ASP A 23 -2.58 -8.57 -0.05
CA ASP A 23 -2.83 -7.93 1.24
C ASP A 23 -2.60 -6.41 1.12
N ILE A 24 -3.70 -5.65 1.14
CA ILE A 24 -3.68 -4.21 0.94
C ILE A 24 -3.31 -3.46 2.23
N GLU A 25 -3.73 -3.95 3.40
CA GLU A 25 -3.43 -3.33 4.68
C GLU A 25 -1.92 -3.33 4.93
N GLU A 26 -1.26 -4.45 4.66
CA GLU A 26 0.19 -4.53 4.81
C GLU A 26 0.94 -3.65 3.79
N ARG A 27 0.40 -3.49 2.57
CA ARG A 27 0.96 -2.54 1.59
C ARG A 27 0.92 -1.10 2.11
N ILE A 28 -0.19 -0.69 2.73
CA ILE A 28 -0.34 0.65 3.33
C ILE A 28 0.65 0.82 4.49
N LYS A 29 0.77 -0.18 5.37
CA LYS A 29 1.74 -0.15 6.49
C LYS A 29 3.18 -0.01 6.02
N VAL A 30 3.58 -0.74 4.98
CA VAL A 30 4.93 -0.63 4.42
C VAL A 30 5.17 0.76 3.82
N LEU A 31 4.22 1.29 3.05
CA LEU A 31 4.32 2.63 2.47
C LEU A 31 4.39 3.73 3.54
N LYS A 32 3.62 3.59 4.63
CA LYS A 32 3.73 4.45 5.83
C LYS A 32 5.12 4.36 6.46
N GLY A 33 5.65 3.14 6.65
CA GLY A 33 6.98 2.92 7.25
C GLY A 33 8.15 3.51 6.45
N VAL A 34 8.03 3.57 5.13
CA VAL A 34 9.04 4.19 4.24
C VAL A 34 8.87 5.73 4.15
N GLY A 35 7.80 6.28 4.74
CA GLY A 35 7.48 7.70 4.68
C GLY A 35 6.83 8.15 3.35
N GLN A 36 6.42 7.20 2.50
CA GLN A 36 5.70 7.48 1.26
C GLN A 36 4.19 7.57 1.51
N THR A 37 3.78 8.62 2.23
CA THR A 37 2.39 8.84 2.63
C THR A 37 1.45 9.10 1.45
N SER A 38 1.92 9.73 0.36
CA SER A 38 1.09 10.00 -0.82
C SER A 38 0.67 8.72 -1.54
N LEU A 39 1.58 7.74 -1.62
CA LEU A 39 1.31 6.43 -2.21
C LEU A 39 0.46 5.57 -1.28
N ALA A 40 0.67 5.67 0.04
CA ALA A 40 -0.19 5.03 1.02
C ALA A 40 -1.64 5.53 0.90
N TYR A 41 -1.83 6.85 0.78
CA TYR A 41 -3.15 7.46 0.59
C TYR A 41 -3.82 6.97 -0.70
N LEU A 42 -3.10 7.01 -1.82
CA LEU A 42 -3.63 6.56 -3.10
C LEU A 42 -4.03 5.07 -3.04
N THR A 43 -3.24 4.24 -2.38
CA THR A 43 -3.52 2.81 -2.19
C THR A 43 -4.79 2.61 -1.35
N ALA A 44 -4.92 3.33 -0.24
CA ALA A 44 -6.09 3.24 0.63
C ALA A 44 -7.37 3.72 -0.08
N ALA A 45 -7.31 4.87 -0.76
CA ALA A 45 -8.42 5.46 -1.50
C ALA A 45 -8.87 4.59 -2.68
N THR A 46 -7.92 3.99 -3.41
CA THR A 46 -8.22 3.08 -4.53
C THR A 46 -8.91 1.80 -4.08
N HIS A 47 -8.58 1.32 -2.88
CA HIS A 47 -9.07 0.03 -2.38
C HIS A 47 -10.25 0.14 -1.40
N GLY A 48 -10.79 1.33 -1.16
CA GLY A 48 -11.98 1.54 -0.31
C GLY A 48 -11.70 1.59 1.20
N TYR A 49 -10.43 1.76 1.61
CA TYR A 49 -10.06 1.94 3.01
C TYR A 49 -10.18 3.43 3.40
N GLU A 50 -11.43 3.90 3.53
CA GLU A 50 -11.72 5.32 3.76
C GLU A 50 -11.18 5.86 5.10
N GLU A 51 -11.20 5.06 6.18
CA GLU A 51 -10.69 5.48 7.49
C GLU A 51 -9.17 5.72 7.46
N GLU A 52 -8.42 4.77 6.92
CA GLU A 52 -6.97 4.89 6.73
C GLU A 52 -6.63 6.03 5.76
N ALA A 53 -7.44 6.22 4.70
CA ALA A 53 -7.26 7.30 3.74
C ALA A 53 -7.50 8.67 4.39
N ALA A 54 -8.50 8.84 5.25
CA ALA A 54 -8.75 10.08 5.96
C ALA A 54 -7.61 10.46 6.91
N ALA A 55 -7.08 9.48 7.66
CA ALA A 55 -5.92 9.68 8.53
C ALA A 55 -4.69 10.10 7.73
N LEU A 56 -4.41 9.40 6.62
CA LEU A 56 -3.28 9.71 5.73
C LEU A 56 -3.43 11.07 5.03
N LYS A 57 -4.66 11.47 4.69
CA LYS A 57 -4.94 12.77 4.08
C LYS A 57 -4.61 13.92 5.03
N SER A 58 -5.02 13.80 6.30
CA SER A 58 -4.69 14.78 7.35
C SER A 58 -3.17 14.91 7.55
N GLU A 59 -2.45 13.78 7.49
CA GLU A 59 -0.98 13.79 7.54
C GLU A 59 -0.35 14.43 6.30
N LEU A 60 -0.93 14.22 5.10
CA LEU A 60 -0.49 14.86 3.86
C LEU A 60 -0.70 16.38 3.88
N GLU A 61 -1.87 16.82 4.33
CA GLU A 61 -2.22 18.24 4.47
C GLU A 61 -1.29 18.94 5.47
N SER A 62 -0.98 18.27 6.58
CA SER A 62 0.00 18.77 7.57
C SER A 62 1.43 18.88 6.99
N LYS A 63 1.79 18.02 6.05
CA LYS A 63 3.08 18.06 5.34
C LYS A 63 3.09 18.99 4.12
N GLY A 64 1.95 19.59 3.76
CA GLY A 64 1.84 20.48 2.59
C GLY A 64 2.07 19.80 1.24
N GLN A 65 1.90 18.47 1.16
CA GLN A 65 2.11 17.73 -0.08
C GLN A 65 0.82 17.69 -0.93
N PRO A 66 0.93 17.78 -2.27
CA PRO A 66 -0.23 17.72 -3.14
C PRO A 66 -0.89 16.33 -3.06
N ILE A 67 -2.21 16.34 -2.92
CA ILE A 67 -3.02 15.12 -2.90
C ILE A 67 -3.11 14.61 -4.35
N PRO A 68 -2.64 13.38 -4.64
CA PRO A 68 -2.72 12.83 -5.99
C PRO A 68 -4.19 12.56 -6.38
N PRO A 69 -4.58 12.80 -7.64
CA PRO A 69 -5.91 12.45 -8.12
C PRO A 69 -6.08 10.93 -8.11
N ILE A 70 -7.25 10.47 -7.67
CA ILE A 70 -7.60 9.05 -7.64
C ILE A 70 -8.12 8.66 -9.02
N ASP A 71 -7.56 7.61 -9.62
CA ASP A 71 -8.05 7.07 -10.88
C ASP A 71 -9.18 6.05 -10.61
N PRO A 72 -10.40 6.27 -11.14
CA PRO A 72 -11.54 5.39 -10.89
C PRO A 72 -11.42 4.01 -11.57
N ASN A 73 -10.48 3.82 -12.50
CA ASN A 73 -10.24 2.53 -13.17
C ASN A 73 -9.12 1.71 -12.50
N ALA A 74 -8.55 2.18 -11.40
CA ALA A 74 -7.47 1.47 -10.73
C ALA A 74 -7.97 0.12 -10.18
N ARG A 75 -7.40 -0.98 -10.71
CA ARG A 75 -7.77 -2.34 -10.35
C ARG A 75 -6.67 -3.00 -9.55
N LEU A 76 -7.04 -3.76 -8.51
CA LEU A 76 -6.09 -4.58 -7.77
C LEU A 76 -5.48 -5.63 -8.71
N LEU A 77 -4.16 -5.57 -8.86
CA LEU A 77 -3.41 -6.50 -9.69
C LEU A 77 -2.98 -7.67 -8.80
N VAL A 78 -3.74 -8.76 -8.87
CA VAL A 78 -3.41 -10.01 -8.18
C VAL A 78 -2.84 -10.96 -9.23
N PRO A 79 -1.67 -11.58 -9.00
CA PRO A 79 -1.16 -12.58 -9.91
C PRO A 79 -2.15 -13.76 -9.99
N PRO A 80 -2.31 -14.38 -11.16
CA PRO A 80 -3.11 -15.59 -11.26
C PRO A 80 -2.52 -16.69 -10.35
N PRO A 81 -3.35 -17.56 -9.76
CA PRO A 81 -2.86 -18.67 -8.97
C PRO A 81 -1.97 -19.58 -9.85
N PRO A 82 -0.94 -20.21 -9.26
CA PRO A 82 -0.05 -21.10 -9.99
C PRO A 82 -0.85 -22.22 -10.66
N VAL A 83 -0.50 -22.52 -11.90
CA VAL A 83 -1.16 -23.57 -12.68
C VAL A 83 -0.77 -24.92 -12.07
N CYS A 84 -1.66 -25.54 -11.29
CA CYS A 84 -1.53 -26.95 -10.94
C CYS A 84 -1.84 -27.77 -12.20
N LYS A 85 -0.85 -28.54 -12.68
CA LYS A 85 -1.12 -29.69 -13.56
C LYS A 85 -1.58 -30.87 -12.71
#